data_AF-A0AAE7JPQ1-F1
#
_entry.id   AF-A0AAE7JPQ1-F1
#
_cell.length_a   1.000
_cell.length_b   1.000
_cell.length_c   1.000
_cell.angle_alpha   90.00
_cell.angle_beta   90.00
_cell.angle_gamma   90.00
#
_symmetry.space_group_name_H-M   'P 1'
#
loop_
_entity.id
_entity.type
_entity.pdbx_description
1 polymer ?
#
loop_
_entity_poly.entity_id
_entity_poly.type
_entity_poly.pdbx_seq_one_letter_code
_entity_poly.pdbx_strand_id
1 'polypeptide(L)'
;MSELLKDKISSNISEEELFYKIADKGIDAVFHVIEKRSFLNTIKKLMLSQKLRLTNRNQSIKKWCEKKFGSEMGISNFSGNVKNPFRVRYINFERGNKSLSNTMIVIENSVELNNLCKERKKRYGTYVKVVFAGLYQPTRAIKPLTMKVLKTFLSKYNIWDMDFAVDILSKDKSSDKSKFKNAVKGISNNDSKIYTHYSTTYANSCVKGVEKVLIYDKYIKESIYHKQRLCKALEDWKRIELRVRFRKRFSKITNKEILHYKDMLDDIARNYSDFVLFGVYEKTLNAQIAYLKDGRRKIKSEVKFKEWIA
;
A
#
# COMPACT_ATOMS: atom_id res chain seq x y z
N MET A 1 -39.42 -14.58 1.05
CA MET A 1 -38.17 -15.08 0.42
C MET A 1 -37.70 -14.04 -0.59
N SER A 2 -36.92 -13.06 -0.16
CA SER A 2 -36.39 -12.02 -1.06
C SER A 2 -34.87 -12.11 -1.13
N GLU A 3 -34.38 -12.02 -2.36
CA GLU A 3 -32.99 -12.10 -2.80
C GLU A 3 -32.11 -11.01 -2.18
N LEU A 4 -31.80 -11.14 -0.89
CA LEU A 4 -30.66 -10.47 -0.28
C LEU A 4 -29.37 -11.16 -0.75
N LEU A 5 -29.01 -10.77 -1.97
CA LEU A 5 -27.68 -10.74 -2.58
C LEU A 5 -26.60 -11.34 -1.67
N LYS A 6 -26.36 -12.63 -1.88
CA LYS A 6 -25.06 -13.25 -1.59
C LYS A 6 -24.03 -12.57 -2.48
N ASP A 7 -23.44 -11.48 -2.02
CA ASP A 7 -22.22 -10.89 -2.59
C ASP A 7 -21.04 -11.87 -2.38
N LYS A 8 -21.06 -12.97 -3.11
CA LYS A 8 -19.83 -13.66 -3.50
C LYS A 8 -19.14 -12.71 -4.46
N ILE A 9 -18.01 -12.15 -4.06
CA ILE A 9 -17.06 -11.45 -4.92
C ILE A 9 -16.79 -12.35 -6.13
N SER A 10 -17.50 -12.08 -7.23
CA SER A 10 -17.45 -12.89 -8.44
C SER A 10 -16.09 -12.68 -9.11
N SER A 11 -15.59 -13.70 -9.80
CA SER A 11 -14.30 -13.69 -10.51
C SER A 11 -14.22 -12.67 -11.67
N ASN A 12 -15.27 -11.89 -11.92
CA ASN A 12 -15.43 -11.03 -13.09
C ASN A 12 -15.36 -9.52 -12.80
N ILE A 13 -14.78 -9.09 -11.67
CA ILE A 13 -14.53 -7.66 -11.40
C ILE A 13 -13.68 -7.05 -12.53
N SER A 14 -14.13 -5.99 -13.18
CA SER A 14 -13.36 -5.31 -14.23
C SER A 14 -12.08 -4.64 -13.65
N GLU A 15 -11.10 -4.31 -14.48
CA GLU A 15 -9.88 -3.62 -13.99
C GLU A 15 -10.22 -2.24 -13.39
N GLU A 16 -11.22 -1.58 -13.96
CA GLU A 16 -11.75 -0.30 -13.51
C GLU A 16 -12.50 -0.44 -12.17
N GLU A 17 -13.38 -1.42 -12.05
CA GLU A 17 -14.11 -1.70 -10.80
C GLU A 17 -13.14 -2.08 -9.67
N LEU A 18 -12.07 -2.82 -9.96
CA LEU A 18 -11.02 -3.13 -9.00
C LEU A 18 -10.27 -1.86 -8.56
N PHE A 19 -10.02 -0.93 -9.48
CA PHE A 19 -9.36 0.33 -9.16
C PHE A 19 -10.23 1.16 -8.20
N TYR A 20 -11.51 1.31 -8.51
CA TYR A 20 -12.45 2.01 -7.62
C TYR A 20 -12.54 1.35 -6.26
N LYS A 21 -12.61 0.02 -6.19
CA LYS A 21 -12.58 -0.71 -4.92
C LYS A 21 -11.29 -0.47 -4.14
N ILE A 22 -10.13 -0.42 -4.78
CA ILE A 22 -8.85 -0.16 -4.09
C ILE A 22 -8.78 1.29 -3.61
N ALA A 23 -9.14 2.24 -4.47
CA ALA A 23 -9.10 3.67 -4.18
C ALA A 23 -10.12 4.04 -3.09
N ASP A 24 -11.39 3.65 -3.24
CA ASP A 24 -12.46 3.88 -2.26
C ASP A 24 -12.14 3.19 -0.93
N LYS A 25 -11.52 2.00 -0.97
CA LYS A 25 -11.18 1.27 0.25
C LYS A 25 -9.89 1.71 0.93
N GLY A 26 -9.19 2.73 0.41
CA GLY A 26 -7.95 3.22 1.01
C GLY A 26 -6.81 2.19 0.98
N ILE A 27 -6.86 1.20 0.09
CA ILE A 27 -5.85 0.13 0.04
C ILE A 27 -4.58 0.69 -0.62
N ASP A 28 -3.51 0.90 0.15
CA ASP A 28 -2.24 1.42 -0.40
C ASP A 28 -1.27 0.31 -0.83
N ALA A 29 -1.28 -0.84 -0.16
CA ALA A 29 -0.41 -1.94 -0.55
C ALA A 29 -1.01 -3.32 -0.28
N VAL A 30 -0.64 -4.28 -1.11
CA VAL A 30 -0.99 -5.70 -0.98
C VAL A 30 0.26 -6.54 -1.01
N PHE A 31 0.36 -7.47 -0.05
CA PHE A 31 1.50 -8.35 0.13
C PHE A 31 1.06 -9.79 -0.07
N HIS A 32 1.84 -10.56 -0.81
CA HIS A 32 1.66 -12.00 -0.96
C HIS A 32 2.93 -12.72 -0.56
N VAL A 33 2.81 -13.87 0.10
CA VAL A 33 3.92 -14.82 0.25
C VAL A 33 3.58 -16.06 -0.56
N ILE A 34 4.43 -16.37 -1.54
CA ILE A 34 4.15 -17.33 -2.60
C ILE A 34 5.36 -18.24 -2.77
N GLU A 35 5.13 -19.52 -3.05
CA GLU A 35 6.22 -20.39 -3.52
C GLU A 35 6.86 -19.82 -4.79
N LYS A 36 8.19 -19.72 -4.79
CA LYS A 36 8.98 -19.13 -5.87
C LYS A 36 8.65 -19.76 -7.22
N ARG A 37 8.50 -21.08 -7.28
CA ARG A 37 8.09 -21.81 -8.51
C ARG A 37 6.73 -21.32 -9.03
N SER A 38 5.74 -21.22 -8.16
CA SER A 38 4.40 -20.75 -8.50
C SER A 38 4.41 -19.29 -8.97
N PHE A 39 5.18 -18.43 -8.31
CA PHE A 39 5.39 -17.04 -8.73
C PHE A 39 6.02 -16.95 -10.14
N LEU A 40 7.13 -17.66 -10.37
CA LEU A 40 7.83 -17.67 -11.66
C LEU A 40 6.92 -18.16 -12.80
N ASN A 41 6.11 -19.19 -12.55
CA ASN A 41 5.12 -19.67 -13.51
C ASN A 41 4.07 -18.61 -13.85
N THR A 42 3.60 -17.85 -12.86
CA THR A 42 2.60 -16.78 -13.09
C THR A 42 3.17 -15.63 -13.90
N ILE A 43 4.37 -15.13 -13.55
CA ILE A 43 4.98 -14.04 -14.32
C ILE A 43 5.40 -14.50 -15.73
N LYS A 44 5.70 -15.79 -15.94
CA LYS A 44 5.94 -16.37 -17.27
C LYS A 44 4.66 -16.31 -18.11
N LYS A 45 3.52 -16.74 -17.56
CA LYS A 45 2.21 -16.65 -18.24
C LYS A 45 1.79 -15.21 -18.56
N LEU A 46 2.21 -14.25 -17.73
CA LEU A 46 1.98 -12.82 -17.96
C LEU A 46 3.01 -12.17 -18.91
N MET A 47 3.96 -12.93 -19.46
CA MET A 47 5.05 -12.42 -20.30
C MET A 47 5.93 -11.36 -19.60
N LEU A 48 6.10 -11.50 -18.28
CA LEU A 48 6.85 -10.57 -17.43
C LEU A 48 8.20 -11.10 -16.96
N SER A 49 8.53 -12.39 -17.20
CA SER A 49 9.77 -13.00 -16.70
C SER A 49 11.03 -12.23 -17.06
N GLN A 50 11.13 -11.73 -18.30
CA GLN A 50 12.28 -10.96 -18.78
C GLN A 50 12.38 -9.55 -18.16
N LYS A 51 11.32 -9.07 -17.50
CA LYS A 51 11.26 -7.76 -16.84
C LYS A 51 11.70 -7.81 -15.38
N LEU A 52 11.93 -9.00 -14.81
CA LEU A 52 12.34 -9.18 -13.42
C LEU A 52 13.82 -8.81 -13.21
N ARG A 53 14.07 -7.67 -12.57
CA ARG A 53 15.40 -7.04 -12.47
C ARG A 53 15.79 -6.79 -11.02
N LEU A 54 17.10 -6.72 -10.74
CA LEU A 54 17.60 -6.22 -9.46
C LEU A 54 17.34 -4.72 -9.32
N THR A 55 17.11 -4.25 -8.10
CA THR A 55 16.77 -2.84 -7.80
C THR A 55 17.89 -1.84 -8.11
N ASN A 56 19.13 -2.28 -8.34
CA ASN A 56 20.25 -1.42 -8.70
C ASN A 56 19.99 -0.54 -9.94
N ARG A 57 19.10 -0.97 -10.85
CA ARG A 57 18.71 -0.22 -12.05
C ARG A 57 17.63 0.84 -11.81
N ASN A 58 17.05 0.94 -10.60
CA ASN A 58 16.04 1.94 -10.26
C ASN A 58 16.27 2.49 -8.84
N GLN A 59 16.96 3.63 -8.76
CA GLN A 59 17.34 4.26 -7.49
C GLN A 59 16.16 4.60 -6.57
N SER A 60 15.00 4.96 -7.13
CA SER A 60 13.80 5.26 -6.32
C SER A 60 13.27 4.00 -5.62
N ILE A 61 13.22 2.87 -6.34
CA ILE A 61 12.83 1.58 -5.75
C ILE A 61 13.90 1.12 -4.77
N LYS A 62 15.19 1.23 -5.13
CA LYS A 62 16.32 0.87 -4.26
C LYS A 62 16.24 1.61 -2.92
N LYS A 63 16.15 2.94 -2.93
CA LYS A 63 16.03 3.77 -1.71
C LYS A 63 14.80 3.42 -0.89
N TRP A 64 13.66 3.16 -1.53
CA TRP A 64 12.46 2.74 -0.82
C TRP A 64 12.64 1.39 -0.14
N CYS A 65 13.22 0.42 -0.85
CA CYS A 65 13.51 -0.90 -0.30
C CYS A 65 14.54 -0.84 0.83
N GLU A 66 15.57 -0.01 0.70
CA GLU A 66 16.56 0.24 1.77
C GLU A 66 15.91 0.93 2.98
N LYS A 67 15.02 1.89 2.79
CA LYS A 67 14.30 2.51 3.92
C LYS A 67 13.37 1.52 4.62
N LYS A 68 12.68 0.66 3.86
CA LYS A 68 11.63 -0.23 4.40
C LYS A 68 12.17 -1.58 4.89
N PHE A 69 13.28 -2.05 4.32
CA PHE A 69 13.88 -3.36 4.59
C PHE A 69 15.40 -3.26 4.86
N GLY A 70 15.93 -2.06 5.12
CA GLY A 70 17.37 -1.82 5.30
C GLY A 70 17.99 -2.57 6.46
N SER A 71 17.23 -2.75 7.54
CA SER A 71 17.62 -3.62 8.65
C SER A 71 17.87 -5.05 8.19
N GLU A 72 17.19 -5.53 7.14
CA GLU A 72 17.40 -6.85 6.53
C GLU A 72 18.43 -6.85 5.40
N MET A 73 18.66 -5.70 4.75
CA MET A 73 19.74 -5.53 3.76
C MET A 73 21.12 -5.51 4.41
N GLY A 74 21.24 -4.98 5.63
CA GLY A 74 22.46 -5.07 6.45
C GLY A 74 22.67 -6.45 7.09
N ILE A 75 21.68 -7.35 7.02
CA ILE A 75 21.75 -8.75 7.48
C ILE A 75 22.42 -9.64 6.41
N SER A 76 23.42 -9.13 5.70
CA SER A 76 24.42 -10.03 5.11
C SER A 76 25.12 -10.88 6.18
N ASN A 77 25.04 -10.48 7.46
CA ASN A 77 25.80 -11.08 8.56
C ASN A 77 24.99 -11.75 9.68
N PHE A 78 23.64 -11.81 9.66
CA PHE A 78 22.85 -12.32 10.80
C PHE A 78 21.91 -13.51 10.54
N SER A 79 21.91 -14.14 9.35
CA SER A 79 21.25 -15.47 9.20
C SER A 79 21.86 -16.40 8.14
N GLY A 80 23.15 -16.70 8.28
CA GLY A 80 23.64 -18.09 8.20
C GLY A 80 23.50 -18.88 6.88
N ASN A 81 23.35 -18.26 5.70
CA ASN A 81 23.54 -19.02 4.46
C ASN A 81 24.01 -18.12 3.31
N VAL A 82 25.34 -18.03 3.12
CA VAL A 82 25.99 -17.38 1.95
C VAL A 82 25.38 -17.87 0.62
N LYS A 83 24.80 -19.09 0.60
CA LYS A 83 24.12 -19.68 -0.55
C LYS A 83 22.78 -19.01 -0.92
N ASN A 84 22.09 -18.33 0.00
CA ASN A 84 20.77 -17.73 -0.22
C ASN A 84 20.71 -16.28 0.28
N PRO A 85 21.39 -15.33 -0.40
CA PRO A 85 21.43 -13.95 0.03
C PRO A 85 20.05 -13.29 -0.02
N PHE A 86 19.80 -12.36 0.89
CA PHE A 86 18.67 -11.43 0.80
C PHE A 86 18.72 -10.70 -0.54
N ARG A 87 17.60 -10.69 -1.27
CA ARG A 87 17.53 -10.03 -2.58
C ARG A 87 16.20 -9.32 -2.74
N VAL A 88 16.25 -8.12 -3.29
CA VAL A 88 15.07 -7.43 -3.79
C VAL A 88 15.16 -7.26 -5.29
N ARG A 89 14.13 -7.73 -5.98
CA ARG A 89 13.92 -7.58 -7.41
C ARG A 89 12.64 -6.80 -7.65
N TYR A 90 12.46 -6.33 -8.88
CA TYR A 90 11.26 -5.61 -9.27
C TYR A 90 10.90 -5.86 -10.72
N ILE A 91 9.64 -5.60 -11.05
CA ILE A 91 9.11 -5.52 -12.41
C ILE A 91 8.43 -4.18 -12.55
N ASN A 92 8.96 -3.33 -13.43
CA ASN A 92 8.24 -2.15 -13.88
C ASN A 92 7.24 -2.57 -14.97
N PHE A 93 5.98 -2.20 -14.80
CA PHE A 93 4.97 -2.43 -15.84
C PHE A 93 5.11 -1.43 -17.00
N GLU A 94 5.73 -0.29 -16.75
CA GLU A 94 6.00 0.77 -17.73
C GLU A 94 7.52 1.05 -17.83
N ARG A 95 8.04 1.18 -19.06
CA ARG A 95 9.46 1.48 -19.29
C ARG A 95 9.77 2.87 -18.74
N GLY A 96 10.87 3.01 -18.01
CA GLY A 96 11.29 4.29 -17.42
C GLY A 96 10.52 4.73 -16.16
N ASN A 97 9.53 3.96 -15.70
CA ASN A 97 8.79 4.30 -14.49
C ASN A 97 9.69 4.31 -13.23
N LYS A 98 9.61 5.41 -12.47
CA LYS A 98 10.32 5.60 -11.19
C LYS A 98 9.37 5.49 -9.97
N SER A 99 8.07 5.30 -10.21
CA SER A 99 7.03 5.21 -9.18
C SER A 99 6.80 3.78 -8.69
N LEU A 100 6.42 3.64 -7.41
CA LEU A 100 6.00 2.36 -6.80
C LEU A 100 4.66 1.87 -7.36
N SER A 101 3.71 2.78 -7.64
CA SER A 101 2.32 2.49 -8.06
C SER A 101 2.18 1.69 -9.35
N ASN A 102 3.24 1.55 -10.16
CA ASN A 102 3.26 0.78 -11.41
C ASN A 102 4.43 -0.20 -11.45
N THR A 103 4.76 -0.72 -10.28
CA THR A 103 5.88 -1.62 -10.03
C THR A 103 5.43 -2.75 -9.12
N MET A 104 5.80 -3.98 -9.45
CA MET A 104 5.75 -5.10 -8.54
C MET A 104 7.13 -5.34 -7.93
N ILE A 105 7.22 -5.41 -6.61
CA ILE A 105 8.46 -5.66 -5.88
C ILE A 105 8.45 -7.11 -5.41
N VAL A 106 9.61 -7.77 -5.49
CA VAL A 106 9.79 -9.18 -5.13
C VAL A 106 10.95 -9.27 -4.16
N ILE A 107 10.68 -9.77 -2.96
CA ILE A 107 11.64 -9.90 -1.87
C ILE A 107 11.92 -11.40 -1.68
N GLU A 108 13.20 -11.73 -1.57
CA GLU A 108 13.70 -13.09 -1.41
C GLU A 108 14.59 -13.17 -0.17
N ASN A 109 14.48 -14.29 0.55
CA ASN A 109 15.30 -14.61 1.71
C ASN A 109 15.30 -13.53 2.80
N SER A 110 14.14 -12.90 3.02
CA SER A 110 13.91 -12.06 4.20
C SER A 110 13.87 -12.93 5.47
N VAL A 111 14.08 -12.32 6.64
CA VAL A 111 14.01 -13.03 7.93
C VAL A 111 12.64 -13.70 8.09
N GLU A 112 11.57 -13.00 7.70
CA GLU A 112 10.20 -13.51 7.68
C GLU A 112 10.07 -14.77 6.81
N LEU A 113 10.60 -14.74 5.58
CA LEU A 113 10.53 -15.87 4.65
C LEU A 113 11.38 -17.05 5.12
N ASN A 114 12.54 -16.80 5.72
CA ASN A 114 13.42 -17.84 6.24
C ASN A 114 12.77 -18.52 7.46
N ASN A 115 12.15 -17.75 8.35
CA ASN A 115 11.39 -18.29 9.48
C ASN A 115 10.22 -19.14 9.00
N LEU A 116 9.47 -18.68 7.98
CA LEU A 116 8.41 -19.48 7.37
C LEU A 116 8.93 -20.78 6.73
N CYS A 117 10.12 -20.75 6.11
CA CYS A 117 10.75 -21.96 5.59
C CYS A 117 11.09 -22.94 6.72
N LYS A 118 11.66 -22.47 7.83
CA LYS A 118 11.96 -23.31 9.01
C LYS A 118 10.68 -23.93 9.58
N GLU A 119 9.67 -23.11 9.84
CA GLU A 119 8.36 -23.53 10.37
C GLU A 119 7.75 -24.64 9.51
N ARG A 120 7.84 -24.51 8.18
CA ARG A 120 7.26 -25.47 7.24
C ARG A 120 8.21 -26.58 6.79
N LYS A 121 9.39 -26.70 7.41
CA LYS A 121 10.44 -27.67 7.03
C LYS A 121 10.78 -27.62 5.53
N LYS A 122 10.81 -26.42 4.94
CA LYS A 122 11.18 -26.16 3.54
C LYS A 122 12.59 -25.58 3.45
N ARG A 123 13.24 -25.77 2.30
CA ARG A 123 14.56 -25.17 2.01
C ARG A 123 14.43 -23.64 1.93
N TYR A 124 15.47 -22.90 2.33
CA TYR A 124 15.52 -21.45 2.11
C TYR A 124 15.39 -21.11 0.62
N GLY A 125 14.82 -19.96 0.31
CA GLY A 125 14.49 -19.56 -1.06
C GLY A 125 13.26 -20.24 -1.66
N THR A 126 12.55 -21.10 -0.91
CA THR A 126 11.29 -21.71 -1.36
C THR A 126 10.19 -20.66 -1.56
N TYR A 127 10.13 -19.65 -0.70
CA TYR A 127 9.11 -18.61 -0.74
C TYR A 127 9.68 -17.26 -1.18
N VAL A 128 8.83 -16.44 -1.81
CA VAL A 128 9.09 -15.03 -2.12
C VAL A 128 7.94 -14.18 -1.60
N LYS A 129 8.25 -12.95 -1.18
CA LYS A 129 7.24 -11.95 -0.83
C LYS A 129 7.05 -10.99 -2.01
N VAL A 130 5.85 -10.95 -2.56
CA VAL A 130 5.47 -10.07 -3.67
C VAL A 130 4.68 -8.90 -3.12
N VAL A 131 5.03 -7.68 -3.53
CA VAL A 131 4.46 -6.45 -3.01
C VAL A 131 3.98 -5.57 -4.17
N PHE A 132 2.71 -5.19 -4.11
CA PHE A 132 2.14 -4.08 -4.88
C PHE A 132 1.94 -2.92 -3.90
N ALA A 133 2.58 -1.77 -4.13
CA ALA A 133 2.56 -0.64 -3.20
C ALA A 133 2.27 0.67 -3.91
N GLY A 134 1.79 1.66 -3.16
CA GLY A 134 1.37 2.94 -3.74
C GLY A 134 0.11 2.77 -4.60
N LEU A 135 -0.82 1.93 -4.18
CA LEU A 135 -2.12 1.72 -4.81
C LEU A 135 -3.14 2.79 -4.40
N TYR A 136 -2.92 3.49 -3.28
CA TYR A 136 -3.76 4.59 -2.84
C TYR A 136 -3.01 5.92 -3.07
N GLN A 137 -3.05 6.44 -4.30
CA GLN A 137 -2.28 7.63 -4.68
C GLN A 137 -3.15 8.67 -5.39
N PRO A 138 -3.52 9.78 -4.72
CA PRO A 138 -4.32 10.83 -5.36
C PRO A 138 -3.55 11.56 -6.47
N THR A 139 -2.21 11.53 -6.44
CA THR A 139 -1.37 12.30 -7.37
C THR A 139 -0.88 11.52 -8.59
N ARG A 140 -1.19 10.21 -8.73
CA ARG A 140 -0.65 9.37 -9.81
C ARG A 140 -1.68 8.38 -10.34
N ALA A 141 -1.63 8.16 -11.65
CA ALA A 141 -2.45 7.11 -12.27
C ALA A 141 -1.82 5.73 -12.06
N ILE A 142 -2.67 4.77 -11.72
CA ILE A 142 -2.35 3.34 -11.81
C ILE A 142 -2.69 2.89 -13.22
N LYS A 143 -1.73 2.25 -13.88
CA LYS A 143 -1.86 1.84 -15.28
C LYS A 143 -2.71 0.56 -15.39
N PRO A 144 -3.41 0.35 -16.52
CA PRO A 144 -4.19 -0.87 -16.75
C PRO A 144 -3.38 -2.16 -16.56
N LEU A 145 -2.14 -2.21 -17.06
CA LEU A 145 -1.29 -3.40 -16.87
C LEU A 145 -1.00 -3.69 -15.40
N THR A 146 -0.86 -2.67 -14.55
CA THR A 146 -0.71 -2.86 -13.10
C THR A 146 -1.97 -3.52 -12.53
N MET A 147 -3.15 -3.03 -12.90
CA MET A 147 -4.44 -3.57 -12.45
C MET A 147 -4.66 -5.00 -12.94
N LYS A 148 -4.34 -5.30 -14.19
CA LYS A 148 -4.38 -6.65 -14.77
C LYS A 148 -3.53 -7.64 -13.98
N VAL A 149 -2.29 -7.25 -13.68
CA VAL A 149 -1.36 -8.10 -12.93
C VAL A 149 -1.84 -8.25 -11.49
N LEU A 150 -2.23 -7.15 -10.82
CA LEU A 150 -2.75 -7.18 -9.46
C LEU A 150 -4.00 -8.08 -9.36
N LYS A 151 -4.98 -7.95 -10.26
CA LYS A 151 -6.16 -8.81 -10.36
C LYS A 151 -5.78 -10.29 -10.44
N THR A 152 -4.78 -10.61 -11.27
CA THR A 152 -4.27 -11.99 -11.41
C THR A 152 -3.68 -12.52 -10.10
N PHE A 153 -2.97 -11.69 -9.34
CA PHE A 153 -2.41 -12.10 -8.05
C PHE A 153 -3.48 -12.24 -6.96
N LEU A 154 -4.41 -11.28 -6.86
CA LEU A 154 -5.55 -11.32 -5.94
C LEU A 154 -6.44 -12.54 -6.18
N SER A 155 -6.63 -12.94 -7.45
CA SER A 155 -7.43 -14.10 -7.83
C SER A 155 -6.67 -15.42 -7.71
N LYS A 156 -5.36 -15.43 -7.47
CA LYS A 156 -4.55 -16.67 -7.46
C LYS A 156 -3.83 -16.95 -6.14
N TYR A 157 -3.59 -15.95 -5.31
CA TYR A 157 -2.81 -16.12 -4.09
C TYR A 157 -3.55 -15.59 -2.86
N ASN A 158 -3.20 -16.14 -1.70
CA ASN A 158 -3.64 -15.56 -0.44
C ASN A 158 -2.97 -14.20 -0.28
N ILE A 159 -3.72 -13.26 0.28
CA ILE A 159 -3.18 -12.02 0.78
C ILE A 159 -2.51 -12.35 2.10
N TRP A 160 -1.23 -12.03 2.17
CA TRP A 160 -0.44 -12.17 3.37
C TRP A 160 -0.78 -11.01 4.30
N ASP A 161 -0.46 -9.79 3.86
CA ASP A 161 -0.75 -8.53 4.54
C ASP A 161 -1.41 -7.55 3.56
N MET A 162 -2.09 -6.54 4.09
CA MET A 162 -2.62 -5.40 3.33
C MET A 162 -2.39 -4.11 4.12
N ASP A 163 -1.96 -3.04 3.45
CA ASP A 163 -1.84 -1.70 4.05
C ASP A 163 -3.08 -0.89 3.64
N PHE A 164 -3.82 -0.40 4.63
CA PHE A 164 -4.84 0.64 4.48
C PHE A 164 -4.21 2.01 4.75
N ALA A 165 -4.71 3.06 4.11
CA ALA A 165 -4.19 4.40 4.23
C ALA A 165 -5.31 5.43 4.29
N VAL A 166 -5.07 6.46 5.08
CA VAL A 166 -5.93 7.64 5.19
C VAL A 166 -5.04 8.88 5.19
N ASP A 167 -5.51 9.90 4.48
CA ASP A 167 -4.82 11.18 4.35
C ASP A 167 -5.50 12.21 5.27
N ILE A 168 -4.70 13.04 5.95
CA ILE A 168 -5.16 14.05 6.92
C ILE A 168 -4.41 15.37 6.72
N LEU A 169 -5.01 16.50 7.16
CA LEU A 169 -4.27 17.76 7.34
C LEU A 169 -3.91 17.89 8.81
N SER A 170 -2.64 18.10 9.12
CA SER A 170 -2.22 18.33 10.48
C SER A 170 -0.99 19.23 10.49
N LYS A 171 -1.08 20.34 11.23
CA LYS A 171 0.06 21.22 11.50
C LYS A 171 1.12 20.52 12.35
N ASP A 172 0.71 19.52 13.13
CA ASP A 172 1.65 18.75 13.94
C ASP A 172 2.61 17.95 13.08
N LYS A 173 3.85 17.90 13.57
CA LYS A 173 4.90 17.11 12.94
C LYS A 173 4.56 15.63 13.12
N SER A 174 4.66 14.84 12.05
CA SER A 174 4.52 13.37 12.12
C SER A 174 5.55 12.71 13.04
N SER A 175 6.63 13.41 13.39
CA SER A 175 7.63 12.99 14.39
C SER A 175 7.21 13.21 15.84
N ASP A 176 6.07 13.86 16.11
CA ASP A 176 5.53 14.00 17.47
C ASP A 176 5.02 12.64 17.96
N LYS A 177 5.83 12.01 18.82
CA LYS A 177 5.50 10.73 19.43
C LYS A 177 4.37 10.83 20.44
N SER A 178 4.24 11.92 21.16
CA SER A 178 3.21 12.06 22.20
C SER A 178 1.83 12.05 21.57
N LYS A 179 1.65 12.89 20.53
CA LYS A 179 0.40 12.92 19.77
C LYS A 179 0.11 11.58 19.09
N PHE A 180 1.12 10.97 18.49
CA PHE A 180 0.95 9.67 17.83
C PHE A 180 0.58 8.55 18.82
N LYS A 181 1.22 8.50 20.00
CA LYS A 181 0.89 7.55 21.08
C LYS A 181 -0.56 7.67 21.49
N ASN A 182 -1.04 8.89 21.70
CA ASN A 182 -2.44 9.14 22.04
C ASN A 182 -3.39 8.66 20.93
N ALA A 183 -3.05 8.92 19.66
CA ALA A 183 -3.89 8.53 18.53
C ALA A 183 -3.99 7.01 18.32
N VAL A 184 -2.92 6.26 18.62
CA VAL A 184 -2.90 4.78 18.50
C VAL A 184 -3.21 4.06 19.80
N LYS A 185 -3.68 4.78 20.83
CA LYS A 185 -4.06 4.22 22.13
C LYS A 185 -5.14 3.15 21.95
N GLY A 186 -4.92 1.97 22.52
CA GLY A 186 -5.82 0.82 22.35
C GLY A 186 -5.59 -0.02 21.09
N ILE A 187 -4.67 0.42 20.21
CA ILE A 187 -4.20 -0.37 19.05
C ILE A 187 -2.76 -0.80 19.25
N SER A 188 -1.89 0.10 19.72
CA SER A 188 -0.56 -0.30 20.16
C SER A 188 -0.64 -0.96 21.54
N ASN A 189 0.01 -2.11 21.70
CA ASN A 189 0.11 -2.79 23.00
C ASN A 189 1.37 -2.42 23.79
N ASN A 190 2.25 -1.62 23.20
CA ASN A 190 3.52 -1.27 23.83
C ASN A 190 4.07 0.05 23.30
N ASP A 191 3.85 1.11 24.07
CA ASP A 191 4.32 2.46 23.76
C ASP A 191 5.86 2.57 23.69
N SER A 192 6.61 1.66 24.32
CA SER A 192 8.07 1.65 24.22
C SER A 192 8.57 1.16 22.85
N LYS A 193 7.70 0.47 22.10
CA LYS A 193 7.95 0.06 20.72
C LYS A 193 7.49 1.09 19.69
N ILE A 194 7.04 2.25 20.13
CA ILE A 194 6.76 3.40 19.26
C ILE A 194 8.05 4.21 19.08
N TYR A 195 8.49 4.31 17.83
CA TYR A 195 9.72 5.02 17.49
C TYR A 195 9.55 5.88 16.25
N THR A 196 10.42 6.87 16.13
CA THR A 196 10.46 7.79 15.00
C THR A 196 11.77 7.59 14.28
N HIS A 197 11.69 7.46 12.96
CA HIS A 197 12.86 7.39 12.10
C HIS A 197 12.70 8.44 11.00
N TYR A 198 13.59 9.44 11.02
CA TYR A 198 13.43 10.71 10.29
C TYR A 198 12.11 11.40 10.65
N SER A 199 11.25 11.68 9.68
CA SER A 199 9.94 12.32 9.85
C SER A 199 8.77 11.32 9.88
N THR A 200 9.04 10.04 10.10
CA THR A 200 8.01 8.99 10.16
C THR A 200 7.99 8.34 11.53
N THR A 201 6.81 8.26 12.14
CA THR A 201 6.61 7.57 13.42
C THR A 201 5.88 6.26 13.19
N TYR A 202 6.30 5.22 13.91
CA TYR A 202 5.86 3.83 13.73
C TYR A 202 5.41 3.23 15.05
N ALA A 203 4.36 2.41 15.01
CA ALA A 203 3.97 1.48 16.06
C ALA A 203 3.98 0.05 15.45
N ASN A 204 4.96 -0.78 15.81
CA ASN A 204 5.15 -2.13 15.23
C ASN A 204 4.60 -3.27 16.10
N SER A 205 4.06 -2.97 17.27
CA SER A 205 3.52 -3.94 18.22
C SER A 205 2.07 -3.56 18.48
N CYS A 206 1.17 -4.13 17.67
CA CYS A 206 -0.24 -3.80 17.66
C CYS A 206 -1.10 -5.04 17.94
N VAL A 207 -2.37 -4.82 18.26
CA VAL A 207 -3.36 -5.87 18.56
C VAL A 207 -4.40 -6.03 17.44
N LYS A 208 -5.34 -6.98 17.60
CA LYS A 208 -6.52 -7.12 16.74
C LYS A 208 -6.19 -7.35 15.26
N GLY A 209 -5.14 -8.12 14.97
CA GLY A 209 -4.73 -8.42 13.58
C GLY A 209 -3.98 -7.31 12.86
N VAL A 210 -3.66 -6.21 13.56
CA VAL A 210 -2.80 -5.14 13.06
C VAL A 210 -1.34 -5.50 13.32
N GLU A 211 -0.51 -5.44 12.28
CA GLU A 211 0.94 -5.62 12.40
C GLU A 211 1.63 -4.30 12.73
N LYS A 212 1.16 -3.20 12.13
CA LYS A 212 1.84 -1.92 12.19
C LYS A 212 0.92 -0.75 11.89
N VAL A 213 1.11 0.36 12.61
CA VAL A 213 0.61 1.69 12.25
C VAL A 213 1.81 2.59 11.98
N LEU A 214 1.71 3.49 11.01
CA LEU A 214 2.70 4.55 10.82
C LEU A 214 2.07 5.85 10.35
N ILE A 215 2.72 6.96 10.65
CA ILE A 215 2.38 8.29 10.13
C ILE A 215 3.60 8.98 9.56
N TYR A 216 3.44 9.66 8.42
CA TYR A 216 4.49 10.48 7.82
C TYR A 216 3.94 11.70 7.08
N ASP A 217 4.84 12.64 6.84
CA ASP A 217 4.60 13.81 6.01
C ASP A 217 4.51 13.42 4.53
N LYS A 218 3.29 13.45 4.00
CA LYS A 218 2.98 13.03 2.64
C LYS A 218 3.25 14.17 1.66
N TYR A 219 3.06 15.43 2.07
CA TYR A 219 3.45 16.60 1.28
C TYR A 219 4.94 16.60 0.98
N ILE A 220 5.80 16.45 1.99
CA ILE A 220 7.26 16.36 1.83
C ILE A 220 7.62 15.13 0.98
N LYS A 221 6.95 14.00 1.20
CA LYS A 221 7.18 12.79 0.40
C LYS A 221 6.94 13.05 -1.10
N GLU A 222 5.82 13.66 -1.44
CA GLU A 222 5.43 13.92 -2.83
C GLU A 222 6.20 15.10 -3.45
N SER A 223 6.39 16.20 -2.72
CA SER A 223 7.06 17.40 -3.23
C SER A 223 8.57 17.23 -3.38
N ILE A 224 9.25 16.70 -2.36
CA ILE A 224 10.71 16.61 -2.35
C ILE A 224 11.18 15.33 -3.05
N TYR A 225 10.73 14.17 -2.56
CA TYR A 225 11.27 12.89 -3.06
C TYR A 225 10.75 12.54 -4.44
N HIS A 226 9.52 12.95 -4.74
CA HIS A 226 8.89 12.68 -6.02
C HIS A 226 8.84 13.88 -6.96
N LYS A 227 9.41 15.02 -6.52
CA LYS A 227 9.54 16.26 -7.31
C LYS A 227 8.20 16.73 -7.90
N GLN A 228 7.10 16.49 -7.18
CA GLN A 228 5.79 16.96 -7.60
C GLN A 228 5.59 18.39 -7.14
N ARG A 229 5.22 19.28 -8.06
CA ARG A 229 4.73 20.60 -7.64
C ARG A 229 3.39 20.38 -6.94
N LEU A 230 3.21 20.78 -5.70
CA LEU A 230 1.94 20.64 -4.98
C LEU A 230 1.37 22.03 -4.66
N CYS A 231 0.07 22.11 -4.40
CA CYS A 231 -0.56 23.34 -3.93
C CYS A 231 -0.12 23.60 -2.48
N LYS A 232 0.11 24.87 -2.12
CA LYS A 232 0.47 25.26 -0.74
C LYS A 232 -0.59 24.85 0.28
N ALA A 233 -1.86 24.79 -0.09
CA ALA A 233 -2.94 24.30 0.76
C ALA A 233 -2.76 22.85 1.27
N LEU A 234 -1.82 22.09 0.68
CA LEU A 234 -1.49 20.73 1.10
C LEU A 234 -0.23 20.66 1.96
N GLU A 235 0.38 21.77 2.39
CA GLU A 235 1.64 21.76 3.14
C GLU A 235 1.59 20.93 4.44
N ASP A 236 0.41 20.86 5.05
CA ASP A 236 0.13 20.07 6.25
C ASP A 236 -0.34 18.63 5.95
N TRP A 237 -0.26 18.17 4.70
CA TRP A 237 -0.73 16.85 4.31
C TRP A 237 0.13 15.72 4.88
N LYS A 238 -0.46 14.96 5.83
CA LYS A 238 0.13 13.73 6.39
C LYS A 238 -0.68 12.51 5.96
N ARG A 239 -0.04 11.35 6.02
CA ARG A 239 -0.68 10.06 5.77
C ARG A 239 -0.46 9.10 6.92
N ILE A 240 -1.53 8.44 7.35
CA ILE A 240 -1.51 7.32 8.27
C ILE A 240 -1.69 6.04 7.45
N GLU A 241 -0.86 5.03 7.71
CA GLU A 241 -0.98 3.70 7.10
C GLU A 241 -1.12 2.63 8.20
N LEU A 242 -2.09 1.71 8.02
CA LEU A 242 -2.41 0.59 8.89
C LEU A 242 -2.16 -0.72 8.16
N ARG A 243 -1.20 -1.52 8.61
CA ARG A 243 -0.92 -2.85 8.08
C ARG A 243 -1.69 -3.91 8.83
N VAL A 244 -2.42 -4.71 8.08
CA VAL A 244 -3.30 -5.76 8.60
C VAL A 244 -2.91 -7.12 8.04
N ARG A 245 -2.97 -8.15 8.89
CA ARG A 245 -2.74 -9.55 8.53
C ARG A 245 -4.06 -10.24 8.14
N PHE A 246 -4.15 -10.75 6.90
CA PHE A 246 -5.33 -11.51 6.43
C PHE A 246 -5.07 -13.02 6.29
N ARG A 247 -3.92 -13.40 5.72
CA ARG A 247 -3.52 -14.81 5.45
C ARG A 247 -4.52 -15.65 4.66
N LYS A 248 -5.43 -15.02 3.91
CA LYS A 248 -6.49 -15.70 3.15
C LYS A 248 -6.70 -15.13 1.75
N ARG A 249 -7.47 -15.84 0.94
CA ARG A 249 -7.85 -15.42 -0.42
C ARG A 249 -8.57 -14.09 -0.39
N PHE A 250 -8.32 -13.22 -1.38
CA PHE A 250 -9.02 -11.93 -1.49
C PHE A 250 -10.54 -12.11 -1.53
N SER A 251 -11.03 -13.10 -2.28
CA SER A 251 -12.46 -13.44 -2.36
C SER A 251 -13.08 -13.94 -1.05
N LYS A 252 -12.27 -14.22 -0.02
CA LYS A 252 -12.70 -14.65 1.31
C LYS A 252 -12.56 -13.53 2.36
N ILE A 253 -12.11 -12.35 1.97
CA ILE A 253 -12.11 -11.16 2.82
C ILE A 253 -13.48 -10.52 2.69
N THR A 254 -14.19 -10.39 3.81
CA THR A 254 -15.54 -9.81 3.82
C THR A 254 -15.48 -8.29 3.87
N ASN A 255 -16.54 -7.62 3.39
CA ASN A 255 -16.67 -6.17 3.53
C ASN A 255 -16.67 -5.73 5.01
N LYS A 256 -17.24 -6.54 5.92
CA LYS A 256 -17.23 -6.27 7.36
C LYS A 256 -15.82 -6.23 7.93
N GLU A 257 -14.94 -7.14 7.51
CA GLU A 257 -13.54 -7.11 7.93
C GLU A 257 -12.81 -5.88 7.40
N ILE A 258 -13.04 -5.51 6.13
CA ILE A 258 -12.44 -4.29 5.56
C ILE A 258 -12.92 -3.05 6.31
N LEU A 259 -14.23 -2.96 6.57
CA LEU A 259 -14.82 -1.83 7.29
C LEU A 259 -14.28 -1.73 8.72
N HIS A 260 -14.13 -2.85 9.42
CA HIS A 260 -13.55 -2.86 10.77
C HIS A 260 -12.16 -2.18 10.83
N TYR A 261 -11.27 -2.50 9.88
CA TYR A 261 -9.93 -1.87 9.86
C TYR A 261 -9.95 -0.43 9.37
N LYS A 262 -10.93 -0.06 8.53
CA LYS A 262 -11.16 1.34 8.16
C LYS A 262 -11.63 2.16 9.35
N ASP A 263 -12.61 1.68 10.11
CA ASP A 263 -13.12 2.37 11.29
C ASP A 263 -11.98 2.61 12.30
N MET A 264 -11.12 1.61 12.50
CA MET A 264 -9.91 1.78 13.32
C MET A 264 -8.97 2.84 12.76
N LEU A 265 -8.78 2.90 11.44
CA LEU A 265 -7.91 3.89 10.81
C LEU A 265 -8.49 5.30 10.91
N ASP A 266 -9.82 5.44 10.77
CA ASP A 266 -10.55 6.69 10.93
C ASP A 266 -10.53 7.16 12.40
N ASP A 267 -10.62 6.25 13.37
CA ASP A 267 -10.43 6.56 14.80
C ASP A 267 -9.03 7.14 15.07
N ILE A 268 -7.98 6.52 14.54
CA ILE A 268 -6.62 7.05 14.66
C ILE A 268 -6.54 8.43 14.00
N ALA A 269 -7.11 8.60 12.82
CA ALA A 269 -7.10 9.86 12.09
C ALA A 269 -7.79 10.98 12.88
N ARG A 270 -8.98 10.72 13.42
CA ARG A 270 -9.75 11.64 14.28
C ARG A 270 -8.98 12.02 15.55
N ASN A 271 -8.32 11.05 16.18
CA ASN A 271 -7.53 11.32 17.40
C ASN A 271 -6.21 12.05 17.10
N TYR A 272 -5.73 12.00 15.86
CA TYR A 272 -4.50 12.66 15.44
C TYR A 272 -4.73 14.06 14.85
N SER A 273 -5.87 14.30 14.21
CA SER A 273 -6.16 15.55 13.51
C SER A 273 -7.64 15.89 13.56
N ASP A 274 -7.90 17.20 13.63
CA ASP A 274 -9.24 17.79 13.53
C ASP A 274 -9.82 17.69 12.10
N PHE A 275 -8.98 17.41 11.09
CA PHE A 275 -9.37 17.39 9.67
C PHE A 275 -8.86 16.13 8.95
N VAL A 276 -9.78 15.21 8.68
CA VAL A 276 -9.53 14.06 7.79
C VAL A 276 -9.75 14.53 6.35
N LEU A 277 -8.71 14.45 5.51
CA LEU A 277 -8.79 14.94 4.13
C LEU A 277 -9.62 14.01 3.24
N PHE A 278 -9.56 12.70 3.49
CA PHE A 278 -10.18 11.71 2.62
C PHE A 278 -10.61 10.48 3.42
N GLY A 279 -11.92 10.19 3.43
CA GLY A 279 -12.48 9.05 4.15
C GLY A 279 -14.01 8.92 4.18
N VAL A 280 -14.79 9.75 3.47
CA VAL A 280 -16.27 9.69 3.57
C VAL A 280 -16.95 9.84 2.20
N TYR A 281 -17.64 8.77 1.79
CA TYR A 281 -18.82 8.72 0.90
C TYR A 281 -18.69 9.24 -0.55
N GLU A 282 -19.14 8.43 -1.50
CA GLU A 282 -19.06 8.63 -2.95
C GLU A 282 -19.67 9.96 -3.44
N LYS A 283 -20.62 10.54 -2.69
CA LYS A 283 -21.21 11.86 -2.99
C LYS A 283 -20.33 13.06 -2.60
N THR A 284 -19.42 12.90 -1.64
CA THR A 284 -18.47 13.95 -1.21
C THR A 284 -17.25 14.01 -2.13
N LEU A 285 -16.92 12.91 -2.81
CA LEU A 285 -15.86 12.84 -3.81
C LEU A 285 -16.09 13.78 -4.99
N ASN A 286 -17.36 14.01 -5.39
CA ASN A 286 -17.68 15.00 -6.43
C ASN A 286 -17.40 16.45 -5.98
N ALA A 287 -17.62 16.77 -4.71
CA ALA A 287 -17.26 18.07 -4.12
C ALA A 287 -15.74 18.25 -4.00
N GLN A 288 -14.99 17.17 -3.72
CA GLN A 288 -13.52 17.18 -3.66
C GLN A 288 -12.87 17.16 -5.06
N ILE A 289 -13.49 16.53 -6.06
CA ILE A 289 -13.08 16.60 -7.47
C ILE A 289 -13.29 18.02 -8.03
N ALA A 290 -14.33 18.75 -7.61
CA ALA A 290 -14.50 20.16 -7.94
C ALA A 290 -13.36 21.02 -7.34
N TYR A 291 -12.91 20.71 -6.13
CA TYR A 291 -11.78 21.37 -5.47
C TYR A 291 -10.41 20.99 -6.08
N LEU A 292 -10.22 19.75 -6.54
CA LEU A 292 -8.99 19.26 -7.18
C LEU A 292 -8.87 19.60 -8.68
N LYS A 293 -9.97 19.99 -9.35
CA LYS A 293 -9.98 20.50 -10.72
C LYS A 293 -9.27 21.85 -10.85
N ASP A 294 -8.95 22.51 -9.74
CA ASP A 294 -8.16 23.74 -9.65
C ASP A 294 -6.65 23.53 -9.88
N GLY A 295 -6.30 22.83 -10.99
CA GLY A 295 -5.06 23.20 -11.67
C GLY A 295 -4.33 22.21 -12.57
N ARG A 296 -4.58 20.87 -12.57
CA ARG A 296 -3.69 19.95 -13.34
C ARG A 296 -4.27 18.72 -14.05
N ARG A 297 -5.58 18.60 -14.31
CA ARG A 297 -6.05 17.60 -15.27
C ARG A 297 -7.21 18.11 -16.14
N LYS A 298 -6.93 18.30 -17.44
CA LYS A 298 -7.94 18.18 -18.49
C LYS A 298 -8.36 16.72 -18.55
N ILE A 299 -9.45 16.38 -17.86
CA ILE A 299 -10.28 15.26 -18.31
C ILE A 299 -11.03 15.81 -19.53
N LYS A 300 -10.99 15.11 -20.66
CA LYS A 300 -11.95 15.35 -21.75
C LYS A 300 -13.32 14.92 -21.20
N SER A 301 -13.97 15.78 -20.41
CA SER A 301 -15.40 15.65 -20.17
C SER A 301 -16.09 16.30 -21.36
N GLU A 302 -16.90 15.54 -22.07
CA GLU A 302 -17.68 16.01 -23.23
C GLU A 302 -18.78 17.01 -22.85
N VAL A 303 -18.91 17.34 -21.56
CA VAL A 303 -19.88 18.33 -21.07
C VAL A 303 -19.29 19.74 -21.18
N LYS A 304 -19.88 20.56 -22.05
CA LYS A 304 -19.55 21.98 -22.18
C LYS A 304 -20.21 22.75 -21.05
N PHE A 305 -19.42 23.55 -20.33
CA PHE A 305 -19.80 24.36 -19.16
C PHE A 305 -21.02 25.28 -19.37
N LYS A 306 -21.37 25.62 -20.61
CA LYS A 306 -22.53 26.47 -20.93
C LYS A 306 -23.89 25.78 -20.74
N GLU A 307 -23.93 24.46 -20.69
CA GLU A 307 -25.18 23.69 -20.49
C GLU A 307 -25.56 23.56 -19.01
N TRP A 308 -24.81 24.21 -18.10
CA TRP A 308 -25.07 24.21 -16.66
C TRP A 308 -25.55 25.56 -16.11
N ILE A 309 -25.64 26.59 -16.95
CA ILE A 309 -26.15 27.93 -16.58
C ILE A 309 -27.42 28.25 -17.41
N ALA A 310 -28.31 27.27 -17.53
CA ALA A 310 -29.69 27.43 -17.98
C ALA A 310 -30.58 26.64 -17.02
#